data_AF-A0A8X8X3V5-F1
#
_entry.id   AF-A0A8X8X3V5-F1
#
_cell.length_a   1.000
_cell.length_b   1.000
_cell.length_c   1.000
_cell.angle_alpha   90.00
_cell.angle_beta   90.00
_cell.angle_gamma   90.00
#
_symmetry.space_group_name_H-M   'P 1'
#
loop_
_entity.id
_entity.type
_entity.pdbx_description
1 polymer ?
#
loop_
_entity_poly.entity_id
_entity_poly.type
_entity_poly.pdbx_seq_one_letter_code
_entity_poly.pdbx_strand_id
1 'polypeptide(L)'
;MALVADDSGIGSQHAHDVKEPTHAIVVTPGMRTIAIKLGVLAVLSHFYGLSKECLYSFLEEFCRYCDIQLVPAGSTSEDYRLKVIPFILKGDAGVWLSRLPDGSIKTWAEFQMNFLDRFFPASKTSALKREITEARKKYDEPLG
;
A
#
# COMPACT_ATOMS: atom_id res chain seq x y z
N MET A 1 -59.95 15.39 16.03
CA MET A 1 -59.04 14.44 16.72
C MET A 1 -57.88 14.17 15.76
N ALA A 2 -56.78 14.91 15.87
CA ALA A 2 -55.58 14.63 16.69
C ALA A 2 -54.89 13.33 16.24
N LEU A 3 -53.79 13.46 15.47
CA LEU A 3 -52.39 13.17 15.86
C LEU A 3 -52.12 11.65 15.94
N VAL A 4 -51.09 11.07 15.32
CA VAL A 4 -49.68 11.47 15.36
C VAL A 4 -48.94 10.91 14.12
N ALA A 5 -47.95 11.66 13.63
CA ALA A 5 -46.89 11.17 12.77
C ALA A 5 -45.77 10.53 13.63
N ASP A 6 -44.86 9.84 12.92
CA ASP A 6 -43.54 9.34 13.35
C ASP A 6 -43.48 7.84 13.64
N ASP A 7 -42.85 7.10 12.73
CA ASP A 7 -41.91 6.07 13.15
C ASP A 7 -40.60 6.29 12.38
N SER A 8 -39.68 6.92 13.10
CA SER A 8 -38.29 7.14 12.73
C SER A 8 -37.60 5.79 12.57
N GLY A 9 -37.48 5.35 11.31
CA GLY A 9 -36.65 4.22 10.91
C GLY A 9 -35.16 4.56 10.99
N ILE A 10 -34.63 4.45 12.21
CA ILE A 10 -33.32 3.89 12.62
C ILE A 10 -32.15 4.17 11.65
N GLY A 11 -31.24 5.03 12.14
CA GLY A 11 -30.08 5.54 11.43
C GLY A 11 -29.21 4.50 10.74
N SER A 12 -28.93 4.75 9.46
CA SER A 12 -27.74 4.23 8.81
C SER A 12 -26.55 5.03 9.35
N GLN A 13 -25.89 4.49 10.36
CA GLN A 13 -24.61 5.03 10.83
C GLN A 13 -23.60 4.86 9.70
N HIS A 14 -23.40 5.96 8.97
CA HIS A 14 -22.23 6.34 8.18
C HIS A 14 -21.13 5.28 8.13
N ALA A 15 -21.16 4.42 7.12
CA ALA A 15 -19.90 4.08 6.48
C ALA A 15 -19.38 5.42 5.95
N HIS A 16 -18.41 6.02 6.65
CA HIS A 16 -17.63 7.09 6.04
C HIS A 16 -16.93 6.43 4.85
N ASP A 17 -17.50 6.59 3.66
CA ASP A 17 -16.88 6.15 2.42
C ASP A 17 -15.49 6.76 2.39
N VAL A 18 -14.49 5.90 2.53
CA VAL A 18 -13.11 6.28 2.36
C VAL A 18 -12.99 6.81 0.93
N LYS A 19 -12.50 8.04 0.78
CA LYS A 19 -12.31 8.71 -0.53
C LYS A 19 -11.59 7.78 -1.51
N GLU A 20 -11.74 8.01 -2.80
CA GLU A 20 -11.01 7.28 -3.84
C GLU A 20 -9.47 7.36 -3.64
N PRO A 21 -8.70 6.39 -4.18
CA PRO A 21 -7.23 6.43 -4.20
C PRO A 21 -6.67 7.73 -4.80
N THR A 22 -5.37 7.96 -4.60
CA THR A 22 -4.66 9.07 -5.26
C THR A 22 -4.82 9.04 -6.78
N HIS A 23 -4.75 10.20 -7.45
CA HIS A 23 -4.80 10.33 -8.91
C HIS A 23 -3.69 9.53 -9.64
N ALA A 24 -2.60 9.21 -8.93
CA ALA A 24 -1.52 8.39 -9.47
C ALA A 24 -1.94 6.95 -9.76
N ILE A 25 -2.96 6.42 -9.08
CA ILE A 25 -3.43 5.03 -9.24
C ILE A 25 -4.63 5.00 -10.18
N VAL A 26 -4.56 4.15 -11.21
CA VAL A 26 -5.68 3.92 -12.12
C VAL A 26 -6.76 3.10 -11.40
N VAL A 27 -7.93 3.71 -11.22
CA VAL A 27 -9.09 3.06 -10.58
C VAL A 27 -9.80 2.14 -11.59
N THR A 28 -9.62 0.83 -11.43
CA THR A 28 -10.25 -0.21 -12.25
C THR A 28 -11.73 -0.43 -11.85
N PRO A 29 -12.57 -1.04 -12.71
CA PRO A 29 -13.93 -1.41 -12.33
C PRO A 29 -13.99 -2.34 -11.09
N GLY A 30 -13.10 -3.33 -11.02
CA GLY A 30 -13.00 -4.24 -9.87
C GLY A 30 -12.60 -3.52 -8.58
N MET A 31 -11.82 -2.45 -8.65
CA MET A 31 -11.46 -1.64 -7.48
C MET A 31 -12.67 -0.86 -6.94
N ARG A 32 -13.59 -0.41 -7.79
CA ARG A 32 -14.77 0.37 -7.37
C ARG A 32 -15.75 -0.44 -6.52
N THR A 33 -15.81 -1.76 -6.71
CA THR A 33 -16.72 -2.64 -5.94
C THR A 33 -16.18 -2.98 -4.55
N ILE A 34 -14.90 -2.72 -4.27
CA ILE A 34 -14.26 -3.01 -2.97
C ILE A 34 -14.66 -1.96 -1.93
N ALA A 35 -15.22 -2.37 -0.80
CA ALA A 35 -15.43 -1.50 0.35
C ALA A 35 -14.25 -1.57 1.33
N ILE A 36 -13.64 -0.43 1.66
CA ILE A 36 -12.61 -0.36 2.70
C ILE A 36 -13.29 -0.02 4.03
N LYS A 37 -13.21 -0.94 5.00
CA LYS A 37 -13.72 -0.70 6.34
C LYS A 37 -12.72 0.14 7.13
N LEU A 38 -13.17 1.20 7.80
CA LEU A 38 -12.28 2.07 8.59
C LEU A 38 -11.51 1.29 9.68
N GLY A 39 -12.14 0.29 10.29
CA GLY A 39 -11.48 -0.58 11.28
C GLY A 39 -10.26 -1.34 10.73
N VAL A 40 -10.23 -1.64 9.43
CA VAL A 40 -9.07 -2.25 8.78
C VAL A 40 -7.89 -1.28 8.75
N LEU A 41 -8.14 -0.03 8.35
CA LEU A 41 -7.12 1.01 8.29
C LEU A 41 -6.51 1.30 9.68
N ALA A 42 -7.30 1.17 10.74
CA ALA A 42 -6.84 1.38 12.11
C ALA A 42 -5.89 0.28 12.61
N VAL A 43 -5.97 -0.94 12.06
CA VAL A 43 -5.15 -2.09 12.48
C VAL A 43 -3.89 -2.22 11.62
N LEU A 44 -3.91 -1.72 10.39
CA LEU A 44 -2.76 -1.79 9.50
C LEU A 44 -1.60 -0.93 9.99
N SER A 45 -0.39 -1.50 9.91
CA SER A 45 0.86 -0.76 10.04
C SER A 45 0.90 0.36 9.00
N HIS A 46 1.20 1.57 9.45
CA HIS A 46 1.38 2.72 8.57
C HIS A 46 2.86 2.87 8.23
N PHE A 47 3.15 3.33 7.01
CA PHE A 47 4.52 3.59 6.57
C PHE A 47 4.71 5.08 6.31
N TYR A 48 5.66 5.69 7.01
CA TYR A 48 5.90 7.13 6.97
C TYR A 48 7.03 7.54 6.02
N GLY A 49 7.87 6.58 5.60
CA GLY A 49 9.08 6.85 4.80
C GLY A 49 10.29 7.23 5.64
N LEU A 50 10.33 6.83 6.91
CA LEU A 50 11.42 7.15 7.84
C LEU A 50 12.59 6.17 7.71
N SER A 51 13.80 6.65 7.97
CA SER A 51 15.03 5.84 7.87
C SER A 51 15.07 4.61 8.79
N LYS A 52 14.30 4.62 9.88
CA LYS A 52 14.19 3.51 10.84
C LYS A 52 13.16 2.45 10.44
N GLU A 53 12.26 2.75 9.51
CA GLU A 53 11.22 1.80 9.10
C GLU A 53 11.81 0.71 8.19
N CYS A 54 11.32 -0.52 8.36
CA CYS A 54 11.71 -1.64 7.51
C CYS A 54 10.73 -1.78 6.34
N LEU A 55 11.16 -1.31 5.16
CA LEU A 55 10.36 -1.34 3.92
C LEU A 55 9.87 -2.76 3.57
N TYR A 56 10.73 -3.77 3.71
CA TYR A 56 10.38 -5.16 3.39
C TYR A 56 9.33 -5.72 4.36
N SER A 57 9.53 -5.54 5.66
CA SER A 57 8.57 -6.02 6.67
C SER A 57 7.20 -5.36 6.50
N PHE A 58 7.17 -4.07 6.18
CA PHE A 58 5.93 -3.37 5.85
C PHE A 58 5.22 -3.99 4.63
N LEU A 59 5.93 -4.17 3.50
CA LEU A 59 5.34 -4.74 2.29
C LEU A 59 4.85 -6.17 2.50
N GLU A 60 5.62 -6.99 3.22
CA GLU A 60 5.26 -8.37 3.54
C GLU A 60 4.00 -8.43 4.41
N GLU A 61 3.95 -7.66 5.50
CA GLU A 61 2.79 -7.61 6.39
C GLU A 61 1.55 -7.11 5.64
N PHE A 62 1.70 -6.07 4.82
CA PHE A 62 0.61 -5.52 4.02
C PHE A 62 0.08 -6.52 2.99
N CYS A 63 0.96 -7.18 2.23
CA CYS A 63 0.55 -8.16 1.22
C CYS A 63 -0.16 -9.34 1.89
N ARG A 64 0.42 -9.88 2.97
CA ARG A 64 -0.17 -10.97 3.74
C ARG A 64 -1.56 -10.61 4.27
N TYR A 65 -1.73 -9.38 4.75
CA TYR A 65 -3.03 -8.89 5.19
C TYR A 65 -4.04 -8.85 4.04
N CYS A 66 -3.64 -8.34 2.88
CA CYS A 66 -4.52 -8.24 1.71
C CYS A 66 -4.91 -9.61 1.14
N ASP A 67 -4.01 -10.59 1.20
CA ASP A 67 -4.23 -11.93 0.63
C ASP A 67 -5.30 -12.74 1.38
N ILE A 68 -5.53 -12.43 2.65
CA ILE A 68 -6.59 -13.07 3.43
C ILE A 68 -7.95 -12.34 3.32
N GLN A 69 -8.02 -11.20 2.62
CA GLN A 69 -9.25 -10.46 2.48
C GLN A 69 -10.18 -11.13 1.47
N LEU A 70 -11.46 -11.25 1.84
CA LEU A 70 -12.49 -11.65 0.90
C LEU A 70 -12.79 -10.48 -0.03
N VAL A 71 -12.40 -10.59 -1.30
CA VAL A 71 -12.69 -9.61 -2.34
C VAL A 71 -14.01 -9.94 -3.05
N PRO A 72 -14.80 -8.93 -3.45
CA PRO A 72 -16.02 -9.14 -4.23
C PRO A 72 -15.75 -9.85 -5.57
N ALA A 73 -16.78 -10.50 -6.11
CA ALA A 73 -16.72 -11.07 -7.45
C ALA A 73 -16.41 -9.96 -8.48
N GLY A 74 -15.47 -10.24 -9.40
CA GLY A 74 -15.00 -9.27 -10.39
C GLY A 74 -13.89 -8.34 -9.91
N SER A 75 -13.39 -8.52 -8.68
CA SER A 75 -12.22 -7.84 -8.14
C SER A 75 -11.07 -8.82 -7.90
N THR A 76 -9.85 -8.28 -7.83
CA THR A 76 -8.64 -9.04 -7.51
C THR A 76 -8.04 -8.61 -6.17
N SER A 77 -7.14 -9.43 -5.61
CA SER A 77 -6.32 -9.02 -4.45
C SER A 77 -5.42 -7.83 -4.79
N GLU A 78 -5.00 -7.70 -6.04
CA GLU A 78 -4.26 -6.55 -6.55
C GLU A 78 -5.09 -5.27 -6.53
N ASP A 79 -6.36 -5.31 -6.98
CA ASP A 79 -7.28 -4.18 -6.86
C ASP A 79 -7.42 -3.74 -5.40
N TYR A 80 -7.51 -4.72 -4.47
CA TYR A 80 -7.59 -4.44 -3.04
C TYR A 80 -6.33 -3.75 -2.52
N ARG A 81 -5.14 -4.28 -2.85
CA ARG A 81 -3.85 -3.71 -2.46
C ARG A 81 -3.71 -2.27 -2.96
N LEU A 82 -3.98 -2.03 -4.25
CA LEU A 82 -3.91 -0.70 -4.85
C LEU A 82 -4.94 0.26 -4.25
N LYS A 83 -6.12 -0.23 -3.86
CA LYS A 83 -7.11 0.61 -3.19
C LYS A 83 -6.68 0.99 -1.77
N VAL A 84 -6.10 0.06 -0.99
CA VAL A 84 -5.79 0.31 0.42
C VAL A 84 -4.49 1.09 0.61
N ILE A 85 -3.48 0.86 -0.24
CA ILE A 85 -2.12 1.40 -0.04
C ILE A 85 -2.06 2.93 0.19
N PRO A 86 -2.85 3.80 -0.49
CA PRO A 86 -2.76 5.25 -0.28
C PRO A 86 -3.18 5.69 1.12
N PHE A 87 -4.00 4.89 1.81
CA PHE A 87 -4.53 5.24 3.13
C PHE A 87 -3.53 4.95 4.25
N ILE A 88 -2.62 4.00 4.04
CA ILE A 88 -1.64 3.58 5.06
C ILE A 88 -0.25 4.19 4.83
N LEU A 89 0.02 4.77 3.65
CA LEU A 89 1.18 5.63 3.44
C LEU A 89 0.94 7.01 4.06
N LYS A 90 1.86 7.44 4.92
CA LYS A 90 1.82 8.72 5.64
C LYS A 90 3.15 9.45 5.46
N GLY A 91 3.24 10.66 6.01
CA GLY A 91 4.48 11.45 5.97
C GLY A 91 5.04 11.57 4.55
N ASP A 92 6.34 11.31 4.42
CA ASP A 92 7.07 11.40 3.16
C ASP A 92 6.57 10.40 2.12
N ALA A 93 6.13 9.21 2.55
CA ALA A 93 5.55 8.20 1.67
C ALA A 93 4.21 8.64 1.06
N GLY A 94 3.33 9.20 1.87
CA GLY A 94 2.05 9.76 1.41
C GLY A 94 2.27 10.95 0.46
N VAL A 95 3.18 11.86 0.83
CA VAL A 95 3.52 13.02 -0.01
C VAL A 95 4.11 12.60 -1.35
N TRP A 96 5.03 11.62 -1.36
CA TRP A 96 5.59 11.07 -2.58
C TRP A 96 4.52 10.50 -3.51
N LEU A 97 3.64 9.64 -2.99
CA LEU A 97 2.58 9.02 -3.78
C LEU A 97 1.61 10.06 -4.36
N SER A 98 1.35 11.15 -3.65
CA SER A 98 0.51 12.27 -4.12
C SER A 98 1.15 13.16 -5.19
N ARG A 99 2.46 13.01 -5.45
CA ARG A 99 3.20 13.80 -6.45
C ARG A 99 3.49 13.04 -7.74
N LEU A 100 3.14 11.75 -7.80
CA LEU A 100 3.32 10.96 -9.00
C LEU A 100 2.34 11.43 -10.09
N PRO A 101 2.69 11.32 -11.38
CA PRO A 101 1.78 11.69 -12.47
C PRO A 101 0.48 10.90 -12.44
N ASP A 102 -0.59 11.49 -12.96
CA ASP A 102 -1.90 10.84 -13.13
C ASP A 102 -1.77 9.49 -13.84
N GLY A 103 -2.37 8.45 -13.26
CA GLY A 103 -2.41 7.10 -13.84
C GLY A 103 -1.04 6.45 -14.06
N SER A 104 0.00 6.92 -13.37
CA SER A 104 1.36 6.36 -13.43
C SER A 104 1.46 4.95 -12.83
N ILE A 105 0.52 4.57 -11.96
CA ILE A 105 0.45 3.23 -11.35
C ILE A 105 -0.83 2.54 -11.81
N LYS A 106 -0.67 1.45 -12.57
CA LYS A 106 -1.75 0.60 -13.08
C LYS A 106 -1.77 -0.76 -12.40
N THR A 107 -0.59 -1.24 -11.99
CA THR A 107 -0.45 -2.54 -11.35
C THR A 107 0.25 -2.44 -9.99
N TRP A 108 0.05 -3.44 -9.15
CA TRP A 108 0.77 -3.59 -7.89
C TRP A 108 2.27 -3.72 -8.11
N ALA A 109 2.69 -4.41 -9.18
CA ALA A 109 4.11 -4.53 -9.54
C ALA A 109 4.73 -3.17 -9.87
N GLU A 110 4.03 -2.31 -10.62
CA GLU A 110 4.47 -0.94 -10.90
C GLU A 110 4.56 -0.12 -9.62
N PHE A 111 3.57 -0.20 -8.72
CA PHE A 111 3.65 0.44 -7.40
C PHE A 111 4.90 -0.02 -6.64
N GLN A 112 5.11 -1.33 -6.49
CA GLN A 112 6.23 -1.90 -5.75
C GLN A 112 7.57 -1.44 -6.31
N MET A 113 7.74 -1.45 -7.62
CA MET A 113 8.98 -1.01 -8.27
C MET A 113 9.29 0.45 -7.96
N ASN A 114 8.32 1.35 -8.13
CA ASN A 114 8.49 2.77 -7.83
C ASN A 114 8.72 3.03 -6.33
N PHE A 115 8.02 2.30 -5.48
CA PHE A 115 8.11 2.42 -4.03
C PHE A 115 9.46 1.94 -3.48
N LEU A 116 9.96 0.82 -4.00
CA LEU A 116 11.29 0.30 -3.68
C LEU A 116 12.38 1.25 -4.18
N ASP A 117 12.30 1.74 -5.42
CA ASP A 117 13.28 2.71 -5.94
C ASP A 117 13.34 3.98 -5.07
N ARG A 118 12.18 4.46 -4.60
CA ARG A 118 12.10 5.67 -3.79
C ARG A 118 12.61 5.48 -2.36
N PHE A 119 12.19 4.42 -1.68
CA PHE A 119 12.39 4.27 -0.22
C PHE A 119 13.45 3.25 0.16
N PHE A 120 13.99 2.50 -0.80
CA PHE A 120 15.11 1.61 -0.52
C PHE A 120 16.42 2.43 -0.40
N PRO A 121 17.12 2.39 0.75
CA PRO A 121 18.31 3.20 0.93
C PRO A 121 19.43 2.81 -0.04
N ALA A 122 19.95 3.79 -0.79
CA ALA A 122 21.12 3.58 -1.65
C ALA A 122 22.33 3.01 -0.89
N SER A 123 22.46 3.32 0.41
CA SER A 123 23.51 2.79 1.29
C SER A 123 23.43 1.27 1.48
N LYS A 124 22.22 0.68 1.53
CA LYS A 124 22.05 -0.78 1.59
C LYS A 124 22.47 -1.43 0.27
N THR A 125 22.13 -0.81 -0.86
CA THR A 125 22.58 -1.25 -2.19
C THR A 125 24.10 -1.18 -2.31
N SER A 126 24.74 -0.12 -1.83
CA SER A 126 26.20 0.02 -1.85
C SER A 126 26.91 -0.99 -0.93
N ALA A 127 26.36 -1.26 0.25
CA ALA A 127 26.88 -2.29 1.15
C ALA A 127 26.82 -3.68 0.52
N LEU A 128 25.69 -4.07 -0.06
CA LEU A 128 25.53 -5.34 -0.78
C LEU A 128 26.47 -5.44 -1.98
N LYS A 129 26.59 -4.37 -2.79
CA LYS A 129 27.54 -4.33 -3.91
C LYS A 129 28.99 -4.51 -3.44
N ARG A 130 29.36 -3.91 -2.31
CA ARG A 130 30.69 -4.07 -1.71
C ARG A 130 30.90 -5.52 -1.25
N GLU A 131 29.96 -6.10 -0.52
CA GLU A 131 30.04 -7.49 -0.07
C GLU A 131 30.17 -8.48 -1.24
N ILE A 132 29.42 -8.30 -2.32
CA ILE A 132 29.54 -9.13 -3.54
C ILE A 132 30.93 -8.99 -4.17
N THR A 133 31.46 -7.77 -4.21
CA THR A 133 32.79 -7.49 -4.77
C THR A 133 33.90 -8.09 -3.92
N GLU A 134 33.79 -7.98 -2.60
CA GLU A 134 34.74 -8.56 -1.63
C GLU A 134 34.68 -10.08 -1.64
N ALA A 135 33.49 -10.67 -1.71
CA ALA A 135 33.31 -12.11 -1.86
C ALA A 135 33.99 -12.62 -3.13
N ARG A 136 33.78 -11.95 -4.28
CA ARG A 136 34.46 -12.31 -5.55
C ARG A 136 35.98 -12.26 -5.42
N LYS A 137 36.55 -11.23 -4.80
CA LYS A 137 38.01 -11.12 -4.60
C LYS A 137 38.58 -12.27 -3.79
N LYS A 138 37.84 -12.74 -2.78
CA LYS A 138 38.26 -13.86 -1.92
C LYS A 138 38.31 -15.21 -2.65
N TYR A 139 37.55 -15.39 -3.73
CA TYR A 139 37.57 -16.61 -4.55
C TYR A 139 38.63 -16.58 -5.67
N ASP A 140 39.14 -15.40 -6.03
CA ASP A 140 40.19 -15.22 -7.06
C ASP A 140 41.60 -15.16 -6.45
N GLU A 141 41.77 -15.33 -5.14
CA GLU A 141 43.11 -15.49 -4.54
C GLU A 141 43.65 -16.90 -4.83
N PRO A 142 44.86 -17.03 -5.42
CA PRO A 142 45.47 -18.34 -5.62
C PRO A 142 45.67 -19.01 -4.26
N LEU A 143 45.16 -20.24 -4.13
CA LEU A 143 45.52 -21.12 -3.02
C LEU A 143 47.02 -21.42 -3.15
N GLY A 144 47.82 -20.69 -2.36
CA GLY A 144 49.25 -20.92 -2.21
C GLY A 144 49.57 -22.26 -1.57
#